data_AF-A0A6M1U7H4-F1
#
_entry.id   AF-A0A6M1U7H4-F1
#
_cell.length_a   1.000
_cell.length_b   1.000
_cell.length_c   1.000
_cell.angle_alpha   90.00
_cell.angle_beta   90.00
_cell.angle_gamma   90.00
#
_symmetry.space_group_name_H-M   'P 1'
#
loop_
_entity.id
_entity.type
_entity.pdbx_description
1 polymer ?
#
loop_
_entity_poly.entity_id
_entity_poly.type
_entity_poly.pdbx_seq_one_letter_code
_entity_poly.pdbx_strand_id
1 'polypeptide(L)'
;MIRFQQVTKIYESANKTVKAVNNITFQVEEGQICVFLGPSGCGKTTLLRMVNRLIPITSGTIEVNGKEIHSLDPIALRRSIGYVIQQTGLFPNMTIEENICVVPNLLGWDRVKMKKRYNELMEMMGLNPDEYRKRYPWELSGGQQQRIGVARALAADPPVMLMDEPFGALDPIIRERIQNEFLRIQKDVKKTILFVSHDLDEAIKLGDTIALFRSGELMQHGTPDEILSQPKNEFVAEFVGSERALKRLSLFTMRDLVSRLNPADRKSAGKRDLRHTVHMDTNLRTALSVLLSSPTGEAAVVDDNGQISGVVSIADFERLTGIHPSERTSAVQ
;
A
#
# COMPACT_ATOMS: atom_id res chain seq x y z
N MET A 1 8.32 8.17 -11.88
CA MET A 1 8.18 9.28 -10.89
C MET A 1 9.37 9.39 -9.95
N ILE A 2 9.78 8.29 -9.28
CA ILE A 2 10.95 8.27 -8.37
C ILE A 2 11.97 7.30 -8.93
N ARG A 3 13.24 7.68 -8.97
CA ARG A 3 14.32 6.82 -9.48
C ARG A 3 15.50 6.80 -8.52
N PHE A 4 15.98 5.60 -8.24
CA PHE A 4 17.19 5.34 -7.46
C PHE A 4 18.25 4.77 -8.40
N GLN A 5 19.44 5.37 -8.42
CA GLN A 5 20.59 4.91 -9.20
C GLN A 5 21.80 4.73 -8.28
N GLN A 6 22.19 3.46 -8.07
CA GLN A 6 23.37 3.06 -7.30
C GLN A 6 23.45 3.72 -5.90
N VAL A 7 22.29 3.94 -5.28
CA VAL A 7 22.17 4.72 -4.04
C VAL A 7 22.82 3.97 -2.90
N THR A 8 23.72 4.65 -2.19
CA THR A 8 24.46 4.08 -1.05
C THR A 8 24.43 5.03 0.13
N LYS A 9 24.24 4.47 1.33
CA LYS A 9 24.38 5.16 2.61
C LYS A 9 25.29 4.38 3.54
N ILE A 10 26.39 5.03 3.92
CA ILE A 10 27.35 4.54 4.89
C ILE A 10 27.22 5.37 6.17
N TYR A 11 27.19 4.67 7.30
CA TYR A 11 27.38 5.24 8.63
C TYR A 11 28.74 4.80 9.16
N GLU A 12 29.56 5.78 9.50
CA GLU A 12 30.87 5.56 10.11
C GLU A 12 30.76 5.90 11.60
N SER A 13 31.18 4.96 12.44
CA SER A 13 31.38 5.15 13.87
C SER A 13 32.80 4.70 14.21
N ALA A 14 33.35 5.15 15.34
CA ALA A 14 34.75 4.97 15.73
C ALA A 14 35.28 3.53 15.56
N ASN A 15 34.41 2.52 15.72
CA ASN A 15 34.78 1.11 15.61
C ASN A 15 34.00 0.33 14.54
N LYS A 16 33.16 0.96 13.73
CA LYS A 16 32.29 0.24 12.78
C LYS A 16 31.83 1.10 11.60
N THR A 17 31.99 0.56 10.40
CA THR A 17 31.38 1.08 9.17
C THR A 17 30.17 0.21 8.82
N VAL A 18 28.98 0.81 8.74
CA VAL A 18 27.73 0.14 8.39
C VAL A 18 27.18 0.70 7.09
N LYS A 19 27.04 -0.15 6.07
CA LYS A 19 26.30 0.16 4.85
C LYS A 19 24.81 -0.05 5.11
N ALA A 20 24.10 1.01 5.49
CA ALA A 20 22.66 0.94 5.74
C ALA A 20 21.84 0.83 4.45
N VAL A 21 22.38 1.34 3.34
CA VAL A 21 21.86 1.20 1.97
C VAL A 21 23.08 0.94 1.09
N ASN A 22 23.06 -0.11 0.28
CA ASN A 22 24.20 -0.58 -0.50
C ASN A 22 23.80 -0.76 -1.97
N ASN A 23 24.23 0.19 -2.81
CA ASN A 23 24.10 0.13 -4.27
C ASN A 23 22.69 -0.17 -4.80
N ILE A 24 21.68 0.54 -4.29
CA ILE A 24 20.28 0.28 -4.63
C ILE A 24 19.89 0.99 -5.93
N THR A 25 19.36 0.23 -6.90
CA THR A 25 18.90 0.72 -8.21
C THR A 25 17.52 0.15 -8.53
N PHE A 26 16.51 1.01 -8.65
CA PHE A 26 15.17 0.69 -9.13
C PHE A 26 14.39 1.99 -9.38
N GLN A 27 13.17 1.89 -9.92
CA GLN A 27 12.30 3.04 -10.15
C GLN A 27 10.86 2.72 -9.73
N VAL A 28 10.13 3.77 -9.38
CA VAL A 28 8.70 3.74 -9.05
C VAL A 28 7.96 4.65 -10.02
N GLU A 29 6.98 4.09 -10.71
CA GLU A 29 6.20 4.82 -11.70
C GLU A 29 5.19 5.76 -11.04
N GLU A 30 4.69 6.71 -11.82
CA GLU A 30 3.69 7.66 -11.34
C GLU A 30 2.39 6.96 -10.95
N GLY A 31 1.83 7.36 -9.81
CA GLY A 31 0.57 6.83 -9.28
C GLY A 31 0.69 5.46 -8.60
N GLN A 32 1.88 4.84 -8.61
CA GLN A 32 2.10 3.53 -7.99
C GLN A 32 2.36 3.64 -6.48
N ILE A 33 1.91 2.62 -5.76
CA ILE A 33 2.31 2.32 -4.39
C ILE A 33 3.45 1.30 -4.44
N CYS A 34 4.66 1.74 -4.11
CA CYS A 34 5.81 0.85 -3.93
C CYS A 34 6.02 0.58 -2.44
N VAL A 35 5.89 -0.68 -2.03
CA VAL A 35 6.10 -1.10 -0.65
C VAL A 35 7.55 -1.53 -0.44
N PHE A 36 8.25 -0.87 0.48
CA PHE A 36 9.54 -1.32 0.98
C PHE A 36 9.31 -2.35 2.07
N LEU A 37 9.73 -3.59 1.81
CA LEU A 37 9.52 -4.74 2.67
C LEU A 37 10.84 -5.32 3.14
N GLY A 38 10.86 -5.92 4.32
CA GLY A 38 12.03 -6.65 4.83
C GLY A 38 12.18 -6.55 6.34
N PRO A 39 13.16 -7.23 6.94
CA PRO A 39 13.37 -7.24 8.38
C PRO A 39 13.68 -5.85 8.97
N SER A 40 13.50 -5.69 10.28
CA SER A 40 13.94 -4.48 10.99
C SER A 40 15.45 -4.24 10.81
N GLY A 41 15.83 -2.99 10.60
CA GLY A 41 17.24 -2.61 10.42
C GLY A 41 17.84 -2.85 9.04
N CYS A 42 17.08 -3.31 8.03
CA CYS A 42 17.60 -3.53 6.68
C CYS A 42 17.74 -2.27 5.79
N GLY A 43 17.46 -1.07 6.32
CA GLY A 43 17.69 0.20 5.61
C GLY A 43 16.47 0.88 4.99
N LYS A 44 15.25 0.33 5.11
CA LYS A 44 14.01 0.87 4.49
C LYS A 44 13.74 2.33 4.87
N THR A 45 13.65 2.60 6.17
CA THR A 45 13.42 3.95 6.71
C THR A 45 14.55 4.91 6.35
N THR A 46 15.80 4.42 6.32
CA THR A 46 16.94 5.21 5.86
C THR A 46 16.78 5.62 4.40
N LEU A 47 16.45 4.68 3.52
CA LEU A 47 16.18 4.92 2.11
C LEU A 47 15.02 5.91 1.91
N LEU A 48 13.91 5.72 2.63
CA LEU A 48 12.76 6.61 2.59
C LEU A 48 13.14 8.04 2.99
N ARG A 49 13.90 8.22 4.08
CA ARG A 49 14.36 9.53 4.57
C ARG A 49 15.37 10.20 3.64
N MET A 50 16.10 9.43 2.83
CA MET A 50 17.01 9.99 1.82
C MET A 50 16.24 10.65 0.67
N VAL A 51 15.07 10.13 0.28
CA VAL A 51 14.23 10.73 -0.78
C VAL A 51 13.86 12.18 -0.47
N ASN A 52 13.53 12.47 0.80
CA ASN A 52 13.18 13.83 1.24
C ASN A 52 14.37 14.62 1.85
N ARG A 53 15.60 14.12 1.65
CA ARG A 53 16.85 14.71 2.18
C ARG A 53 16.80 15.02 3.69
N LEU A 54 16.11 14.19 4.47
CA LEU A 54 16.26 14.19 5.93
C LEU A 54 17.57 13.51 6.34
N ILE A 55 18.04 12.58 5.52
CA ILE A 55 19.35 11.94 5.62
C ILE A 55 20.07 12.16 4.28
N PRO A 56 21.32 12.62 4.25
CA PRO A 56 22.07 12.74 3.00
C PRO A 56 22.54 11.36 2.52
N ILE A 57 22.53 11.13 1.20
CA ILE A 57 23.16 9.96 0.57
C ILE A 57 24.69 10.05 0.72
N THR A 58 25.36 8.91 0.70
CA THR A 58 26.84 8.85 0.60
C THR A 58 27.29 8.88 -0.86
N SER A 59 26.61 8.14 -1.74
CA SER A 59 26.84 8.14 -3.18
C SER A 59 25.61 7.66 -3.96
N GLY A 60 25.67 7.80 -5.29
CA GLY A 60 24.55 7.51 -6.21
C GLY A 60 23.66 8.72 -6.42
N THR A 61 22.47 8.50 -7.00
CA THR A 61 21.52 9.56 -7.34
C THR A 61 20.10 9.14 -7.02
N ILE A 62 19.31 10.08 -6.47
CA ILE A 62 17.86 9.95 -6.32
C ILE A 62 17.20 11.08 -7.09
N GLU A 63 16.25 10.72 -7.95
CA GLU A 63 15.43 11.68 -8.69
C GLU A 63 13.98 11.60 -8.23
N VAL A 64 13.34 12.76 -8.09
CA VAL A 64 11.90 12.89 -7.83
C VAL A 64 11.33 13.81 -8.90
N ASN A 65 10.31 13.33 -9.61
CA ASN A 65 9.68 14.06 -10.72
C ASN A 65 10.71 14.50 -11.80
N GLY A 66 11.63 13.58 -12.15
CA GLY A 66 12.68 13.82 -13.13
C GLY A 66 13.78 14.80 -12.72
N LYS A 67 13.79 15.25 -11.45
CA LYS A 67 14.81 16.17 -10.92
C LYS A 67 15.62 15.49 -9.84
N GLU A 68 16.94 15.58 -9.94
CA GLU A 68 17.84 15.10 -8.91
C GLU A 68 17.65 15.88 -7.60
N ILE A 69 17.42 15.18 -6.50
CA ILE A 69 17.07 15.80 -5.21
C ILE A 69 18.19 16.70 -4.66
N HIS A 70 19.45 16.44 -5.00
CA HIS A 70 20.61 17.22 -4.55
C HIS A 70 20.66 18.62 -5.17
N SER A 71 20.13 18.78 -6.38
CA SER A 71 20.03 20.06 -7.08
C SER A 71 18.94 20.99 -6.53
N LEU A 72 18.04 20.46 -5.70
CA LEU A 72 16.88 21.18 -5.19
C LEU A 72 17.16 21.83 -3.83
N ASP A 73 16.44 22.89 -3.49
CA ASP A 73 16.43 23.40 -2.11
C ASP A 73 15.75 22.37 -1.18
N PRO A 74 16.39 21.97 -0.05
CA PRO A 74 15.81 20.98 0.86
C PRO A 74 14.45 21.36 1.44
N ILE A 75 14.19 22.66 1.67
CA ILE A 75 12.92 23.11 2.25
C ILE A 75 11.82 23.01 1.21
N ALA A 76 12.07 23.46 -0.02
CA ALA A 76 11.15 23.34 -1.15
C ALA A 76 10.83 21.87 -1.46
N LEU A 77 11.85 20.99 -1.48
CA LEU A 77 11.66 19.55 -1.68
C LEU A 77 10.73 18.97 -0.61
N ARG A 78 10.98 19.26 0.67
CA ARG A 78 10.16 18.77 1.79
C ARG A 78 8.73 19.26 1.76
N ARG A 79 8.48 20.48 1.30
CA ARG A 79 7.11 21.00 1.14
C ARG A 79 6.38 20.39 -0.05
N SER A 80 7.11 19.87 -1.04
CA SER A 80 6.54 19.21 -2.23
C SER A 80 6.23 17.72 -2.02
N ILE A 81 6.66 17.12 -0.91
CA ILE A 81 6.49 15.71 -0.59
C ILE A 81 5.65 15.59 0.68
N GLY A 82 4.56 14.82 0.63
CA GLY A 82 3.81 14.47 1.83
C GLY A 82 4.55 13.40 2.62
N TYR A 83 4.66 13.55 3.94
CA TYR A 83 5.36 12.58 4.77
C TYR A 83 4.52 12.17 5.98
N VAL A 84 4.15 10.88 6.01
CA VAL A 84 3.54 10.21 7.15
C VAL A 84 4.65 9.47 7.90
N ILE A 85 4.91 9.90 9.13
CA ILE A 85 5.94 9.31 9.99
C ILE A 85 5.33 8.16 10.83
N GLN A 86 6.18 7.32 11.42
CA GLN A 86 5.77 6.14 12.20
C GLN A 86 4.91 6.46 13.43
N GLN A 87 4.99 7.69 13.95
CA GLN A 87 4.05 8.23 14.93
C GLN A 87 3.04 9.13 14.23
N THR A 88 1.88 9.37 14.83
CA THR A 88 0.84 10.26 14.25
C THR A 88 1.42 11.63 13.87
N GLY A 89 2.48 12.04 14.57
CA GLY A 89 3.35 13.16 14.21
C GLY A 89 2.65 14.50 14.33
N LEU A 90 1.46 14.53 14.93
CA LEU A 90 0.64 15.70 15.12
C LEU A 90 1.27 16.61 16.18
N PHE A 91 1.17 17.91 15.96
CA PHE A 91 1.58 18.91 16.94
C PHE A 91 0.53 18.94 18.05
N PRO A 92 0.89 18.58 19.29
CA PRO A 92 -0.09 18.44 20.36
C PRO A 92 -0.73 19.79 20.68
N ASN A 93 0.04 20.87 20.68
CA ASN A 93 -0.41 22.23 20.99
C ASN A 93 -1.18 22.93 19.86
N MET A 94 -1.52 22.22 18.78
CA MET A 94 -2.29 22.75 17.66
C MET A 94 -3.61 21.99 17.53
N THR A 95 -4.66 22.70 17.13
CA THR A 95 -5.94 22.09 16.74
C THR A 95 -5.80 21.18 15.52
N ILE A 96 -6.82 20.39 15.20
CA ILE A 96 -6.81 19.50 14.03
C ILE A 96 -6.75 20.31 12.72
N GLU A 97 -7.46 21.44 12.63
CA GLU A 97 -7.37 22.32 11.46
C GLU A 97 -5.96 22.89 11.30
N GLU A 98 -5.36 23.39 12.38
CA GLU A 98 -3.99 23.91 12.36
C GLU A 98 -2.99 22.83 11.97
N ASN A 99 -3.14 21.62 12.53
CA ASN A 99 -2.31 20.46 12.19
C ASN A 99 -2.36 20.14 10.69
N ILE A 100 -3.55 20.02 10.11
CA ILE A 100 -3.70 19.72 8.68
C ILE A 100 -3.16 20.87 7.82
N CYS A 101 -3.40 22.13 8.23
CA CYS A 101 -3.04 23.30 7.44
C CYS A 101 -1.60 23.79 7.61
N VAL A 102 -0.75 23.12 8.41
CA VAL A 102 0.65 23.54 8.63
C VAL A 102 1.39 23.79 7.31
N VAL A 103 1.39 22.82 6.38
CA VAL A 103 2.12 22.95 5.11
C VAL A 103 1.46 23.95 4.17
N PRO A 104 0.13 23.94 3.94
CA PRO A 104 -0.55 25.01 3.22
C PRO A 104 -0.23 26.42 3.72
N ASN A 105 -0.17 26.62 5.04
CA ASN A 105 0.18 27.90 5.64
C ASN A 105 1.64 28.29 5.34
N LEU A 106 2.59 27.34 5.42
CA LEU A 106 3.99 27.56 5.04
C LEU A 106 4.18 27.84 3.53
N LEU A 107 3.23 27.41 2.70
CA LEU A 107 3.16 27.73 1.26
C LEU A 107 2.44 29.05 0.98
N GLY A 108 1.97 29.76 2.01
CA GLY A 108 1.29 31.05 1.88
C GLY A 108 -0.11 30.95 1.28
N TRP A 109 -0.80 29.82 1.43
CA TRP A 109 -2.20 29.71 0.98
C TRP A 109 -3.10 30.65 1.78
N ASP A 110 -4.09 31.24 1.11
CA ASP A 110 -5.08 32.08 1.78
C ASP A 110 -6.03 31.24 2.67
N ARG A 111 -6.68 31.92 3.61
CA ARG A 111 -7.58 31.28 4.59
C ARG A 111 -8.77 30.56 3.95
N VAL A 112 -9.30 31.08 2.84
CA VAL A 112 -10.46 30.49 2.16
C VAL A 112 -10.05 29.16 1.53
N LYS A 113 -8.91 29.14 0.83
CA LYS A 113 -8.33 27.95 0.23
C LYS A 113 -7.99 26.89 1.29
N MET A 114 -7.36 27.28 2.40
CA MET A 114 -7.06 26.35 3.50
C MET A 114 -8.33 25.77 4.12
N LYS A 115 -9.34 26.59 4.40
CA LYS A 115 -10.61 26.12 4.97
C LYS A 115 -11.31 25.11 4.06
N LYS A 116 -11.34 25.39 2.75
CA LYS A 116 -11.90 24.47 1.74
C LYS A 116 -11.14 23.15 1.72
N ARG A 117 -9.80 23.21 1.65
CA ARG A 117 -8.94 22.03 1.63
C ARG A 117 -9.07 21.19 2.90
N TYR A 118 -9.16 21.82 4.07
CA TYR A 118 -9.42 21.12 5.33
C TYR A 118 -10.73 20.32 5.26
N ASN A 119 -11.83 20.95 4.84
CA ASN A 119 -13.13 20.28 4.75
C ASN A 119 -13.07 19.09 3.77
N GLU A 120 -12.50 19.28 2.58
CA GLU A 120 -12.31 18.22 1.58
C GLU A 120 -11.55 17.02 2.17
N LEU A 121 -10.46 17.26 2.89
CA LEU A 121 -9.65 16.19 3.47
C LEU A 121 -10.36 15.46 4.61
N MET A 122 -11.10 16.20 5.45
CA MET A 122 -11.84 15.62 6.55
C MET A 122 -12.97 14.71 6.05
N GLU A 123 -13.73 15.17 5.05
CA GLU A 123 -14.74 14.35 4.37
C GLU A 123 -14.13 13.10 3.72
N MET A 124 -12.98 13.25 3.04
CA MET A 124 -12.23 12.14 2.46
C MET A 124 -11.76 11.14 3.53
N MET A 125 -11.43 11.59 4.75
CA MET A 125 -11.08 10.72 5.88
C MET A 125 -12.32 10.12 6.59
N GLY A 126 -13.54 10.47 6.16
CA GLY A 126 -14.78 10.05 6.79
C GLY A 126 -14.99 10.66 8.18
N LEU A 127 -14.45 11.87 8.41
CA LEU A 127 -14.55 12.61 9.68
C LEU A 127 -15.33 13.91 9.45
N ASN A 128 -16.23 14.25 10.37
CA ASN A 128 -17.01 15.49 10.27
C ASN A 128 -16.09 16.71 10.48
N PRO A 129 -15.93 17.62 9.51
CA PRO A 129 -15.03 18.76 9.66
C PRO A 129 -15.38 19.66 10.85
N ASP A 130 -16.66 19.91 11.10
CA ASP A 130 -17.11 20.86 12.13
C ASP A 130 -16.89 20.31 13.55
N GLU A 131 -17.04 19.00 13.72
CA GLU A 131 -16.83 18.34 15.02
C GLU A 131 -15.34 18.34 15.42
N TYR A 132 -14.42 18.19 14.46
CA TYR A 132 -13.00 17.97 14.75
C TYR A 132 -12.15 19.23 14.65
N ARG A 133 -12.62 20.27 13.95
CA ARG A 133 -11.87 21.50 13.63
C ARG A 133 -11.07 22.07 14.81
N LYS A 134 -11.73 22.22 15.96
CA LYS A 134 -11.18 22.83 17.18
C LYS A 134 -10.65 21.82 18.19
N ARG A 135 -10.76 20.52 17.90
CA ARG A 135 -10.20 19.49 18.77
C ARG A 135 -8.68 19.47 18.68
N TYR A 136 -8.07 18.88 19.68
CA TYR A 136 -6.64 18.64 19.76
C TYR A 136 -6.33 17.14 19.61
N PRO A 137 -5.09 16.76 19.24
CA PRO A 137 -4.72 15.36 19.02
C PRO A 137 -5.02 14.42 20.19
N TRP A 138 -4.87 14.88 21.45
CA TRP A 138 -5.12 14.05 22.64
C TRP A 138 -6.61 13.74 22.86
N GLU A 139 -7.52 14.44 22.18
CA GLU A 139 -8.96 14.19 22.24
C GLU A 139 -9.41 13.11 21.23
N LEU A 140 -8.48 12.55 20.47
CA LEU A 140 -8.72 11.59 19.40
C LEU A 140 -8.20 10.19 19.74
N SER A 141 -8.93 9.18 19.29
CA SER A 141 -8.42 7.80 19.25
C SER A 141 -7.20 7.67 18.33
N GLY A 142 -6.36 6.66 18.55
CA GLY A 142 -5.17 6.42 17.74
C GLY A 142 -5.46 6.30 16.24
N GLY A 143 -6.56 5.61 15.87
CA GLY A 143 -6.98 5.50 14.47
C GLY A 143 -7.40 6.84 13.85
N GLN A 144 -8.11 7.69 14.60
CA GLN A 144 -8.43 9.05 14.14
C GLN A 144 -7.16 9.89 13.97
N GLN A 145 -6.23 9.85 14.94
CA GLN A 145 -4.97 10.59 14.83
C GLN A 145 -4.16 10.19 13.59
N GLN A 146 -4.14 8.90 13.22
CA GLN A 146 -3.48 8.46 11.99
C GLN A 146 -4.14 9.01 10.74
N ARG A 147 -5.48 9.02 10.67
CA ARG A 147 -6.21 9.64 9.55
C ARG A 147 -5.86 11.13 9.42
N ILE A 148 -5.80 11.85 10.54
CA ILE A 148 -5.35 13.26 10.54
C ILE A 148 -3.89 13.37 10.08
N GLY A 149 -3.02 12.46 10.48
CA GLY A 149 -1.63 12.40 10.01
C GLY A 149 -1.52 12.24 8.48
N VAL A 150 -2.33 11.36 7.90
CA VAL A 150 -2.44 11.17 6.44
C VAL A 150 -3.02 12.42 5.77
N ALA A 151 -4.11 12.97 6.31
CA ALA A 151 -4.74 14.19 5.78
C ALA A 151 -3.76 15.37 5.75
N ARG A 152 -2.97 15.56 6.82
CA ARG A 152 -1.92 16.58 6.87
C ARG A 152 -0.86 16.37 5.79
N ALA A 153 -0.41 15.14 5.59
CA ALA A 153 0.56 14.84 4.54
C ALA A 153 -0.01 15.11 3.13
N LEU A 154 -1.32 14.94 2.93
CA LEU A 154 -2.03 15.26 1.68
C LEU A 154 -2.42 16.74 1.55
N ALA A 155 -2.23 17.56 2.59
CA ALA A 155 -2.84 18.89 2.66
C ALA A 155 -2.37 19.83 1.54
N ALA A 156 -1.08 19.80 1.23
CA ALA A 156 -0.47 20.57 0.15
C ALA A 156 -0.63 19.94 -1.25
N ASP A 157 -1.43 18.87 -1.36
CA ASP A 157 -1.65 18.09 -2.58
C ASP A 157 -0.36 17.58 -3.27
N PRO A 158 0.58 16.97 -2.54
CA PRO A 158 1.87 16.58 -3.09
C PRO A 158 1.73 15.44 -4.12
N PRO A 159 2.52 15.41 -5.20
CA PRO A 159 2.52 14.30 -6.16
C PRO A 159 3.13 13.00 -5.58
N VAL A 160 3.95 13.13 -4.54
CA VAL A 160 4.65 12.02 -3.87
C VAL A 160 4.34 12.01 -2.38
N MET A 161 4.06 10.82 -1.86
CA MET A 161 3.86 10.53 -0.45
C MET A 161 4.89 9.52 0.04
N LEU A 162 5.47 9.79 1.20
CA LEU A 162 6.33 8.88 1.94
C LEU A 162 5.58 8.41 3.18
N MET A 163 5.59 7.11 3.46
CA MET A 163 4.91 6.54 4.62
C MET A 163 5.84 5.57 5.34
N ASP A 164 6.23 5.90 6.58
CA ASP A 164 7.16 5.11 7.39
C ASP A 164 6.37 4.29 8.42
N GLU A 165 6.01 3.04 8.11
CA GLU A 165 5.18 2.16 8.96
C GLU A 165 3.91 2.82 9.53
N PRO A 166 3.06 3.44 8.68
CA PRO A 166 1.96 4.26 9.15
C PRO A 166 0.92 3.47 9.97
N PHE A 167 0.86 2.14 9.83
CA PHE A 167 -0.15 1.29 10.47
C PHE A 167 0.45 0.28 11.48
N GLY A 168 1.76 0.31 11.73
CA GLY A 168 2.47 -0.72 12.50
C GLY A 168 2.03 -0.85 13.96
N ALA A 169 1.62 0.26 14.58
CA ALA A 169 1.19 0.29 15.98
C ALA A 169 -0.30 0.00 16.22
N LEU A 170 -1.07 -0.31 15.16
CA LEU A 170 -2.51 -0.56 15.28
C LEU A 170 -2.83 -2.03 15.56
N ASP A 171 -3.91 -2.23 16.33
CA ASP A 171 -4.62 -3.50 16.46
C ASP A 171 -5.04 -4.05 15.09
N PRO A 172 -4.99 -5.37 14.84
CA PRO A 172 -5.30 -5.96 13.54
C PRO A 172 -6.65 -5.54 12.93
N ILE A 173 -7.71 -5.44 13.73
CA ILE A 173 -9.05 -5.09 13.23
C ILE A 173 -9.07 -3.63 12.75
N ILE A 174 -8.46 -2.73 13.54
CA ILE A 174 -8.36 -1.31 13.20
C ILE A 174 -7.44 -1.13 11.99
N ARG A 175 -6.31 -1.84 11.94
CA ARG A 175 -5.35 -1.83 10.84
C ARG A 175 -6.03 -2.17 9.51
N GLU A 176 -6.78 -3.26 9.47
CA GLU A 176 -7.45 -3.71 8.24
C GLU A 176 -8.42 -2.65 7.71
N ARG A 177 -9.22 -2.06 8.61
CA ARG A 177 -10.16 -1.00 8.26
C ARG A 177 -9.44 0.23 7.70
N ILE A 178 -8.37 0.68 8.36
CA ILE A 178 -7.61 1.86 7.94
C ILE A 178 -6.92 1.61 6.58
N GLN A 179 -6.38 0.41 6.35
CA GLN A 179 -5.81 0.03 5.05
C GLN A 179 -6.85 0.08 3.92
N ASN A 180 -8.07 -0.43 4.16
CA ASN A 180 -9.14 -0.41 3.16
C ASN A 180 -9.57 1.03 2.81
N GLU A 181 -9.66 1.89 3.83
CA GLU A 181 -9.95 3.31 3.64
C GLU A 181 -8.81 4.01 2.88
N PHE A 182 -7.56 3.72 3.23
CA PHE A 182 -6.39 4.24 2.52
C PHE A 182 -6.40 3.84 1.04
N LEU A 183 -6.70 2.58 0.71
CA LEU A 183 -6.84 2.12 -0.67
C LEU A 183 -7.95 2.86 -1.43
N ARG A 184 -9.08 3.13 -0.76
CA ARG A 184 -10.16 3.93 -1.34
C ARG A 184 -9.68 5.36 -1.65
N ILE A 185 -9.06 6.02 -0.69
CA ILE A 185 -8.52 7.37 -0.85
C ILE A 185 -7.51 7.41 -2.00
N GLN A 186 -6.60 6.43 -2.04
CA GLN A 186 -5.56 6.39 -3.06
C GLN A 186 -6.11 6.15 -4.47
N LYS A 187 -7.21 5.41 -4.63
CA LYS A 187 -7.89 5.28 -5.93
C LYS A 187 -8.38 6.63 -6.47
N ASP A 188 -8.82 7.52 -5.59
CA ASP A 188 -9.34 8.84 -5.94
C ASP A 188 -8.21 9.85 -6.21
N VAL A 189 -7.16 9.83 -5.39
CA VAL A 189 -6.09 10.85 -5.42
C VAL A 189 -4.93 10.46 -6.36
N LYS A 190 -4.66 9.17 -6.55
CA LYS A 190 -3.62 8.60 -7.44
C LYS A 190 -2.22 9.21 -7.24
N LYS A 191 -1.80 9.41 -5.99
CA LYS A 191 -0.43 9.90 -5.69
C LYS A 191 0.60 8.79 -5.86
N THR A 192 1.86 9.12 -6.07
CA THR A 192 2.93 8.12 -6.01
C THR A 192 3.34 7.90 -4.55
N ILE A 193 3.36 6.66 -4.08
CA ILE A 193 3.55 6.37 -2.65
C ILE A 193 4.74 5.43 -2.45
N LEU A 194 5.67 5.83 -1.59
CA LEU A 194 6.66 4.92 -1.00
C LEU A 194 6.19 4.53 0.40
N PHE A 195 5.92 3.25 0.61
CA PHE A 195 5.33 2.73 1.83
C PHE A 195 6.29 1.76 2.52
N VAL A 196 6.70 2.01 3.76
CA VAL A 196 7.57 1.10 4.51
C VAL A 196 6.70 0.18 5.36
N SER A 197 6.92 -1.13 5.22
CA SER A 197 6.32 -2.16 6.08
C SER A 197 7.33 -3.26 6.42
N HIS A 198 7.03 -3.99 7.47
CA HIS A 198 7.64 -5.30 7.77
C HIS A 198 6.66 -6.46 7.60
N ASP A 199 5.40 -6.16 7.23
CA ASP A 199 4.31 -7.12 7.07
C ASP A 199 4.10 -7.44 5.58
N LEU A 200 4.25 -8.73 5.23
CA LEU A 200 4.07 -9.20 3.86
C LEU A 200 2.61 -9.11 3.40
N ASP A 201 1.64 -9.34 4.28
CA ASP A 201 0.22 -9.30 3.90
C ASP A 201 -0.20 -7.85 3.59
N GLU A 202 0.36 -6.89 4.32
CA GLU A 202 0.22 -5.47 4.01
C GLU A 202 0.85 -5.12 2.65
N ALA A 203 2.05 -5.63 2.37
CA ALA A 203 2.72 -5.38 1.09
C ALA A 203 1.94 -5.95 -0.10
N ILE A 204 1.36 -7.15 0.05
CA ILE A 204 0.52 -7.81 -0.97
C ILE A 204 -0.79 -7.04 -1.19
N LYS A 205 -1.40 -6.56 -0.10
CA LYS A 205 -2.69 -5.87 -0.16
C LYS A 205 -2.57 -4.45 -0.71
N LEU A 206 -1.52 -3.72 -0.33
CA LEU A 206 -1.37 -2.31 -0.64
C LEU A 206 -0.48 -2.03 -1.86
N GLY A 207 0.54 -2.85 -2.11
CA GLY A 207 1.57 -2.55 -3.09
C GLY A 207 1.14 -2.86 -4.52
N ASP A 208 1.37 -1.90 -5.42
CA ASP A 208 1.46 -2.18 -6.86
C ASP A 208 2.79 -2.88 -7.17
N THR A 209 3.86 -2.44 -6.48
CA THR A 209 5.16 -3.10 -6.47
C THR A 209 5.69 -3.26 -5.05
N ILE A 210 6.58 -4.22 -4.87
CA ILE A 210 7.28 -4.51 -3.62
C ILE A 210 8.77 -4.47 -3.90
N ALA A 211 9.52 -3.71 -3.12
CA ALA A 211 10.97 -3.75 -3.04
C ALA A 211 11.37 -4.46 -1.73
N LEU A 212 11.86 -5.69 -1.84
CA LEU A 212 12.28 -6.50 -0.70
C LEU A 212 13.75 -6.25 -0.39
N PHE A 213 14.05 -5.88 0.85
CA PHE A 213 15.38 -5.50 1.31
C PHE A 213 15.93 -6.46 2.37
N ARG A 214 17.23 -6.72 2.31
CA ARG A 214 17.99 -7.43 3.34
C ARG A 214 19.35 -6.77 3.51
N SER A 215 19.73 -6.47 4.75
CA SER A 215 21.08 -5.95 5.08
C SER A 215 21.54 -4.76 4.22
N GLY A 216 20.64 -3.84 3.90
CA GLY A 216 20.94 -2.66 3.07
C GLY A 216 20.89 -2.90 1.55
N GLU A 217 20.63 -4.11 1.10
CA GLU A 217 20.59 -4.47 -0.33
C GLU A 217 19.17 -4.76 -0.80
N LEU A 218 18.91 -4.50 -2.08
CA LEU A 218 17.65 -4.85 -2.75
C LEU A 218 17.73 -6.31 -3.22
N MET A 219 16.90 -7.18 -2.64
CA MET A 219 16.85 -8.60 -2.98
C MET A 219 15.99 -8.86 -4.21
N GLN A 220 14.83 -8.18 -4.30
CA GLN A 220 13.93 -8.26 -5.43
C GLN A 220 13.03 -7.03 -5.47
N HIS A 221 12.74 -6.55 -6.69
CA HIS A 221 11.71 -5.56 -6.96
C HIS A 221 10.78 -6.11 -8.04
N GLY A 222 9.48 -6.04 -7.83
CA GLY A 222 8.46 -6.55 -8.75
C GLY A 222 7.05 -6.41 -8.18
N THR A 223 6.06 -6.88 -8.92
CA THR A 223 4.66 -6.93 -8.45
C THR A 223 4.50 -7.95 -7.31
N PRO A 224 3.47 -7.83 -6.45
CA PRO A 224 3.21 -8.82 -5.40
C PRO A 224 3.16 -10.26 -5.92
N ASP A 225 2.63 -10.49 -7.12
CA ASP A 225 2.61 -11.82 -7.69
C ASP A 225 4.00 -12.30 -8.12
N GLU A 226 4.81 -11.48 -8.78
CA GLU A 226 6.18 -11.85 -9.15
C GLU A 226 7.01 -12.22 -7.91
N ILE A 227 6.81 -11.50 -6.79
CA ILE A 227 7.44 -11.83 -5.51
C ILE A 227 7.01 -13.23 -5.02
N LEU A 228 5.73 -13.57 -5.15
CA LEU A 228 5.16 -14.83 -4.65
C LEU A 228 5.39 -16.03 -5.58
N SER A 229 5.30 -15.83 -6.89
CA SER A 229 5.37 -16.87 -7.92
C SER A 229 6.80 -17.13 -8.39
N GLN A 230 7.66 -16.11 -8.38
CA GLN A 230 9.03 -16.16 -8.90
C GLN A 230 10.03 -15.50 -7.94
N PRO A 231 10.25 -16.08 -6.75
CA PRO A 231 11.28 -15.59 -5.83
C PRO A 231 12.67 -15.73 -6.50
N LYS A 232 13.42 -14.62 -6.58
CA LYS A 232 14.72 -14.56 -7.29
C LYS A 232 15.85 -15.29 -6.57
N ASN A 233 15.73 -15.52 -5.27
CA ASN A 233 16.75 -16.19 -4.46
C ASN A 233 16.10 -16.88 -3.25
N GLU A 234 16.90 -17.71 -2.56
CA GLU A 234 16.48 -18.48 -1.39
C GLU A 234 15.90 -17.60 -0.29
N PHE A 235 16.52 -16.44 -0.02
CA PHE A 235 16.00 -15.51 0.98
C PHE A 235 14.60 -14.99 0.62
N VAL A 236 14.34 -14.64 -0.63
CA VAL A 236 12.99 -14.22 -1.03
C VAL A 236 12.00 -15.37 -0.83
N ALA A 237 12.38 -16.59 -1.21
CA ALA A 237 11.54 -17.77 -1.07
C ALA A 237 11.22 -18.08 0.41
N GLU A 238 12.21 -17.98 1.30
CA GLU A 238 12.04 -18.12 2.74
C GLU A 238 11.18 -17.00 3.34
N PHE A 239 11.41 -15.75 2.91
CA PHE A 239 10.71 -14.58 3.42
C PHE A 239 9.21 -14.62 3.07
N VAL A 240 8.84 -15.06 1.86
CA VAL A 240 7.43 -15.21 1.48
C VAL A 240 6.76 -16.43 2.14
N GLY A 241 7.56 -17.42 2.51
CA GLY A 241 7.12 -18.61 3.23
C GLY A 241 6.39 -19.66 2.40
N SER A 242 6.06 -20.76 3.06
CA SER A 242 5.38 -21.92 2.45
C SER A 242 3.94 -21.63 2.01
N GLU A 243 3.28 -20.65 2.61
CA GLU A 243 1.90 -20.26 2.31
C GLU A 243 1.77 -19.33 1.10
N ARG A 244 2.85 -19.11 0.33
CA ARG A 244 2.86 -18.22 -0.84
C ARG A 244 1.72 -18.48 -1.83
N ALA A 245 1.32 -19.74 -2.02
CA ALA A 245 0.21 -20.10 -2.90
C ALA A 245 -1.13 -19.56 -2.38
N LEU A 246 -1.40 -19.69 -1.08
CA LEU A 246 -2.61 -19.16 -0.45
C LEU A 246 -2.61 -17.62 -0.43
N LYS A 247 -1.46 -17.01 -0.18
CA LYS A 247 -1.30 -15.55 -0.24
C LYS A 247 -1.55 -15.02 -1.64
N ARG A 248 -1.07 -15.72 -2.66
CA ARG A 248 -1.29 -15.39 -4.06
C ARG A 248 -2.77 -15.42 -4.46
N LEU A 249 -3.58 -16.31 -3.88
CA LEU A 249 -5.03 -16.31 -4.08
C LEU A 249 -5.71 -15.01 -3.63
N SER A 250 -5.12 -14.26 -2.69
CA SER A 250 -5.68 -12.97 -2.27
C SER A 250 -5.56 -11.87 -3.33
N LEU A 251 -4.71 -12.06 -4.35
CA LEU A 251 -4.51 -11.10 -5.45
C LEU A 251 -5.57 -11.19 -6.56
N PHE A 252 -6.36 -12.26 -6.55
CA PHE A 252 -7.37 -12.56 -7.56
C PHE A 252 -8.75 -12.61 -6.91
N THR A 253 -9.78 -12.33 -7.70
CA THR A 253 -11.18 -12.33 -7.30
C THR A 253 -11.94 -13.49 -7.92
N MET A 254 -13.13 -13.77 -7.39
CA MET A 254 -14.06 -14.74 -8.01
C MET A 254 -14.38 -14.37 -9.45
N ARG A 255 -14.48 -13.07 -9.76
CA ARG A 255 -14.64 -12.57 -11.12
C ARG A 255 -13.50 -13.00 -12.04
N ASP A 256 -12.25 -12.88 -11.58
CA ASP A 256 -11.07 -13.32 -12.33
C ASP A 256 -11.13 -14.82 -12.63
N LEU A 257 -11.50 -15.64 -11.64
CA LEU A 257 -11.66 -17.08 -11.81
C LEU A 257 -12.79 -17.41 -12.80
N VAL A 258 -13.99 -16.85 -12.62
CA VAL A 258 -15.16 -17.11 -13.47
C VAL A 258 -14.97 -16.66 -14.91
N SER A 259 -14.21 -15.58 -15.13
CA SER A 259 -13.85 -15.11 -16.47
C SER A 259 -12.99 -16.12 -17.25
N ARG A 260 -12.21 -16.94 -16.53
CA ARG A 260 -11.32 -17.96 -17.10
C ARG A 260 -11.96 -19.34 -17.20
N LEU A 261 -13.13 -19.54 -16.59
CA LEU A 261 -13.91 -20.76 -16.75
C LEU A 261 -14.67 -20.72 -18.08
N ASN A 262 -14.54 -21.80 -18.87
CA ASN A 262 -15.34 -21.93 -20.10
C ASN A 262 -16.83 -21.87 -19.75
N PRO A 263 -17.67 -21.26 -20.59
CA PRO A 263 -19.13 -21.25 -20.37
C PRO A 263 -19.73 -22.66 -20.22
N ALA A 264 -19.12 -23.66 -20.86
CA ALA A 264 -19.51 -25.08 -20.75
C ALA A 264 -19.13 -25.73 -19.40
N ASP A 265 -18.09 -25.22 -18.72
CA ASP A 265 -17.63 -25.70 -17.42
C ASP A 265 -18.40 -25.03 -16.26
N ARG A 266 -19.15 -23.95 -16.54
CA ARG A 266 -20.06 -23.33 -15.58
C ARG A 266 -21.19 -24.32 -15.30
N LYS A 267 -21.01 -25.15 -14.28
CA LYS A 267 -22.08 -26.04 -13.81
C LYS A 267 -23.32 -25.18 -13.57
N SER A 268 -24.38 -25.47 -14.32
CA SER A 268 -25.69 -24.85 -14.07
C SER A 268 -26.06 -25.16 -12.63
N ALA A 269 -26.40 -24.11 -11.87
CA ALA A 269 -27.03 -24.24 -10.57
C ALA A 269 -28.41 -24.89 -10.79
N GLY A 270 -28.45 -26.20 -10.97
CA GLY A 270 -29.68 -26.96 -10.73
C GLY A 270 -30.16 -26.65 -9.32
N LYS A 271 -31.43 -26.93 -9.00
CA LYS A 271 -32.04 -26.77 -7.66
C LYS A 271 -31.36 -27.61 -6.56
N ARG A 272 -30.06 -27.47 -6.39
CA ARG A 272 -29.27 -27.94 -5.26
C ARG A 272 -29.37 -26.86 -4.20
N ASP A 273 -29.52 -27.28 -2.96
CA ASP A 273 -29.62 -26.42 -1.77
C ASP A 273 -28.24 -25.76 -1.52
N LEU A 274 -27.86 -24.82 -2.37
CA LEU A 274 -26.59 -24.09 -2.32
C LEU A 274 -26.70 -23.01 -1.25
N ARG A 275 -26.62 -23.42 0.02
CA ARG A 275 -26.63 -22.51 1.18
C ARG A 275 -25.38 -21.62 1.27
N HIS A 276 -24.31 -21.99 0.55
CA HIS A 276 -23.06 -21.25 0.52
C HIS A 276 -22.96 -20.44 -0.77
N THR A 277 -22.85 -19.13 -0.62
CA THR A 277 -22.71 -18.17 -1.72
C THR A 277 -21.41 -17.38 -1.56
N VAL A 278 -20.77 -17.04 -2.68
CA VAL A 278 -19.59 -16.18 -2.72
C VAL A 278 -19.85 -15.05 -3.71
N HIS A 279 -19.55 -13.81 -3.30
CA HIS A 279 -19.71 -12.64 -4.17
C HIS A 279 -18.60 -12.58 -5.23
N MET A 280 -18.90 -12.07 -6.44
CA MET A 280 -17.93 -11.93 -7.54
C MET A 280 -16.64 -11.19 -7.17
N ASP A 281 -16.74 -10.20 -6.29
CA ASP A 281 -15.58 -9.38 -5.90
C ASP A 281 -14.84 -9.93 -4.67
N THR A 282 -15.26 -11.09 -4.16
CA THR A 282 -14.58 -11.78 -3.06
C THR A 282 -13.23 -12.30 -3.57
N ASN A 283 -12.15 -12.05 -2.83
CA ASN A 283 -10.84 -12.60 -3.18
C ASN A 283 -10.83 -14.13 -3.07
N LEU A 284 -9.99 -14.79 -3.85
CA LEU A 284 -10.01 -16.26 -3.95
C LEU A 284 -9.60 -16.96 -2.66
N ARG A 285 -8.77 -16.34 -1.82
CA ARG A 285 -8.42 -16.90 -0.50
C ARG A 285 -9.66 -17.02 0.40
N THR A 286 -10.47 -15.96 0.46
CA THR A 286 -11.73 -15.96 1.21
C THR A 286 -12.75 -16.90 0.57
N ALA A 287 -12.84 -16.93 -0.77
CA ALA A 287 -13.72 -17.85 -1.47
C ALA A 287 -13.39 -19.32 -1.20
N LEU A 288 -12.10 -19.67 -1.18
CA LEU A 288 -11.64 -21.02 -0.81
C LEU A 288 -12.06 -21.40 0.61
N SER A 289 -12.01 -20.47 1.56
CA SER A 289 -12.48 -20.69 2.93
C SER A 289 -13.98 -21.03 2.99
N VAL A 290 -14.79 -20.33 2.19
CA VAL A 290 -16.23 -20.63 2.05
C VAL A 290 -16.45 -22.01 1.41
N LEU A 291 -15.68 -22.36 0.38
CA LEU A 291 -15.74 -23.66 -0.28
C LEU A 291 -15.36 -24.81 0.66
N LEU A 292 -14.30 -24.66 1.46
CA LEU A 292 -13.88 -25.65 2.44
C LEU A 292 -14.89 -25.84 3.58
N SER A 293 -15.68 -24.81 3.88
CA SER A 293 -16.77 -24.86 4.86
C SER A 293 -18.06 -25.46 4.27
N SER A 294 -18.16 -25.57 2.94
CA SER A 294 -19.27 -26.20 2.25
C SER A 294 -19.14 -27.74 2.30
N PRO A 295 -20.16 -28.49 2.75
CA PRO A 295 -20.13 -29.96 2.77
C PRO A 295 -19.89 -30.60 1.41
N THR A 296 -20.19 -29.87 0.33
CA THR A 296 -20.03 -30.33 -1.06
C THR A 296 -18.72 -29.88 -1.69
N GLY A 297 -17.97 -28.97 -1.04
CA GLY A 297 -16.83 -28.28 -1.66
C GLY A 297 -17.23 -27.34 -2.81
N GLU A 298 -18.52 -27.02 -2.95
CA GLU A 298 -19.08 -26.14 -3.97
C GLU A 298 -19.78 -24.92 -3.35
N ALA A 299 -19.77 -23.79 -4.05
CA ALA A 299 -20.50 -22.57 -3.69
C ALA A 299 -21.06 -21.87 -4.92
N ALA A 300 -22.22 -21.23 -4.78
CA ALA A 300 -22.81 -20.41 -5.83
C ALA A 300 -22.10 -19.06 -5.91
N VAL A 301 -21.77 -18.60 -7.12
CA VAL A 301 -21.22 -17.25 -7.34
C VAL A 301 -22.37 -16.30 -7.62
N VAL A 302 -22.46 -15.24 -6.83
CA VAL A 302 -23.50 -14.21 -6.96
C VAL A 302 -22.90 -12.89 -7.43
N ASP A 303 -23.62 -12.19 -8.30
CA ASP A 303 -23.32 -10.82 -8.73
C ASP A 303 -23.91 -9.77 -7.77
N ASP A 304 -23.71 -8.49 -8.11
CA ASP A 304 -24.20 -7.34 -7.33
C ASP A 304 -25.74 -7.30 -7.21
N ASN A 305 -26.46 -7.95 -8.13
CA ASN A 305 -27.92 -8.04 -8.13
C ASN A 305 -28.43 -9.27 -7.38
N GLY A 306 -27.53 -10.06 -6.78
CA GLY A 306 -27.86 -11.33 -6.14
C GLY A 306 -28.21 -12.46 -7.12
N GLN A 307 -27.93 -12.27 -8.42
CA GLN A 307 -28.16 -13.31 -9.42
C GLN A 307 -27.01 -14.31 -9.42
N ILE A 308 -27.37 -15.60 -9.46
CA ILE A 308 -26.41 -16.70 -9.51
C ILE A 308 -25.82 -16.76 -10.92
N SER A 309 -24.52 -16.48 -11.03
CA SER A 309 -23.78 -16.51 -12.30
C SER A 309 -23.11 -17.86 -12.57
N GLY A 310 -23.09 -18.77 -11.59
CA GLY A 310 -22.57 -20.12 -11.73
C GLY A 310 -22.27 -20.79 -10.39
N VAL A 311 -21.73 -22.00 -10.44
CA VAL A 311 -21.21 -22.73 -9.29
C VAL A 311 -19.71 -22.94 -9.47
N VAL A 312 -18.95 -22.76 -8.40
CA VAL A 312 -17.50 -23.00 -8.35
C VAL A 312 -17.18 -24.07 -7.33
N SER A 313 -16.11 -24.80 -7.57
CA SER A 313 -15.61 -25.89 -6.75
C SER A 313 -14.11 -25.71 -6.44
N ILE A 314 -13.60 -26.48 -5.49
CA ILE A 314 -12.17 -26.47 -5.14
C ILE A 314 -11.30 -26.85 -6.36
N ALA A 315 -11.77 -27.76 -7.23
CA ALA A 315 -11.03 -28.18 -8.43
C ALA A 315 -10.81 -27.04 -9.44
N ASP A 316 -11.68 -26.03 -9.45
CA ASP A 316 -11.56 -24.89 -10.36
C ASP A 316 -10.35 -24.01 -10.03
N PHE A 317 -9.83 -24.09 -8.80
CA PHE A 317 -8.66 -23.33 -8.35
C PHE A 317 -7.34 -23.89 -8.91
N GLU A 318 -7.30 -25.16 -9.31
CA GLU A 318 -6.10 -25.76 -9.95
C GLU A 318 -5.76 -25.04 -11.25
N ARG A 319 -6.78 -24.55 -11.97
CA ARG A 319 -6.63 -23.80 -13.22
C ARG A 319 -5.93 -22.44 -13.06
N LEU A 320 -5.72 -21.97 -11.83
CA LEU A 320 -4.97 -20.74 -11.51
C LEU A 320 -3.48 -20.95 -11.20
N THR A 321 -3.10 -22.18 -10.86
CA THR A 321 -1.74 -22.50 -10.40
C THR A 321 -0.67 -22.35 -11.49
N GLY A 322 -1.07 -22.13 -12.76
CA GLY A 322 -0.18 -21.94 -13.91
C GLY A 322 -0.08 -20.52 -14.50
N ILE A 323 -0.61 -19.46 -13.88
CA ILE A 323 -0.80 -18.14 -14.53
C ILE A 323 0.17 -17.05 -14.02
N HIS A 324 0.45 -16.01 -14.83
CA HIS A 324 1.18 -14.76 -14.51
C HIS A 324 0.21 -13.54 -14.59
N PRO A 325 0.22 -12.55 -13.68
CA PRO A 325 -0.76 -11.45 -13.67
C PRO A 325 -0.50 -10.30 -14.63
N SER A 326 0.55 -10.38 -15.45
CA SER A 326 0.76 -9.47 -16.58
C SER A 326 -0.37 -9.53 -17.62
N GLU A 327 -1.27 -10.51 -17.52
CA GLU A 327 -2.47 -10.66 -18.36
C GLU A 327 -3.63 -9.71 -17.98
N ARG A 328 -3.52 -8.92 -16.89
CA ARG A 328 -4.56 -7.96 -16.45
C ARG A 328 -4.94 -6.90 -17.50
N THR A 329 -4.08 -6.61 -18.48
CA THR A 329 -4.24 -5.45 -19.38
C THR A 329 -5.00 -5.73 -20.69
N SER A 330 -5.51 -6.95 -20.91
CA SER A 330 -6.13 -7.31 -22.20
C SER A 330 -7.67 -7.39 -22.22
N ALA A 331 -8.36 -7.07 -21.12
CA ALA A 331 -9.83 -7.18 -21.02
C ALA A 331 -10.56 -5.82 -20.93
N VAL A 332 -10.01 -4.78 -21.57
CA VAL A 332 -10.76 -3.56 -21.91
C VAL A 332 -10.54 -3.26 -23.39
N GLN A 333 -11.24 -4.00 -24.25
CA GLN A 333 -11.68 -3.54 -25.57
C GLN A 333 -13.11 -4.00 -25.79
#